data_AF-A0A2E1ADE4-F1
#
_entry.id   AF-A0A2E1ADE4-F1
#
_cell.length_a   1.000
_cell.length_b   1.000
_cell.length_c   1.000
_cell.angle_alpha   90.00
_cell.angle_beta   90.00
_cell.angle_gamma   90.00
#
_symmetry.space_group_name_H-M   'P 1'
#
loop_
_entity.id
_entity.type
_entity.pdbx_description
1 polymer ?
#
loop_
_entity_poly.entity_id
_entity_poly.type
_entity_poly.pdbx_seq_one_letter_code
_entity_poly.pdbx_strand_id
1 'polypeptide(L)'
;MEDLLAQVGDALRPDTLGDYFIYLLFIINFLVLVLTPEKNDRANYMILAVLFACVIDLMRGRNGEVIPVDGFDDLGFGTMMTHLIMGIVPFLAAGGIRVPGRKGRLAIPVAILAGIMGSIYAIFAFVAPNVVY
;
A
#
# COMPACT_ATOMS: atom_id res chain seq x y z
N MET A 1 8.12 -22.46 -13.36
CA MET A 1 6.86 -21.69 -13.43
C MET A 1 5.93 -22.11 -12.29
N GLU A 2 5.77 -23.41 -12.03
CA GLU A 2 5.07 -23.93 -10.84
C GLU A 2 5.70 -23.44 -9.53
N ASP A 3 7.04 -23.45 -9.42
CA ASP A 3 7.73 -22.94 -8.22
C ASP A 3 7.49 -21.45 -7.95
N LEU A 4 7.39 -20.64 -9.02
CA LEU A 4 7.11 -19.20 -8.89
C LEU A 4 5.68 -18.96 -8.41
N LEU A 5 4.70 -19.70 -8.96
CA LEU A 5 3.31 -19.60 -8.53
C LEU A 5 3.12 -20.08 -7.08
N ALA A 6 3.85 -21.12 -6.66
CA ALA A 6 3.86 -21.56 -5.28
C ALA A 6 4.45 -20.50 -4.33
N GLN A 7 5.59 -19.90 -4.70
CA GLN A 7 6.22 -18.82 -3.92
C GLN A 7 5.32 -17.58 -3.81
N VAL A 8 4.64 -17.19 -4.90
CA VAL A 8 3.68 -16.08 -4.88
C VAL A 8 2.46 -16.42 -4.02
N GLY A 9 1.96 -17.64 -4.12
CA GLY A 9 0.84 -18.11 -3.30
C GLY A 9 1.15 -18.08 -1.80
N ASP A 10 2.36 -18.47 -1.42
CA ASP A 10 2.81 -18.42 -0.02
C ASP A 10 3.09 -16.99 0.45
N ALA A 11 3.61 -16.11 -0.40
CA ALA A 11 3.80 -14.69 -0.07
C ALA A 11 2.47 -13.91 0.08
N LEU A 12 1.40 -14.33 -0.61
CA LEU A 12 0.08 -13.71 -0.49
C LEU A 12 -0.75 -14.24 0.69
N ARG A 13 -0.30 -15.28 1.39
CA ARG A 13 -1.05 -15.75 2.55
C ARG A 13 -0.86 -14.78 3.72
N PRO A 14 -1.95 -14.30 4.36
CA PRO A 14 -1.82 -13.43 5.52
C PRO A 14 -1.55 -14.26 6.76
N ASP A 15 -0.37 -14.08 7.36
CA ASP A 15 0.05 -14.81 8.55
C ASP A 15 0.43 -13.89 9.71
N THR A 16 0.80 -12.65 9.39
CA THR A 16 1.13 -11.62 10.38
C THR A 16 -0.01 -10.61 10.50
N LEU A 17 -0.03 -9.88 11.61
CA LEU A 17 -0.97 -8.76 11.79
C LEU A 17 -0.68 -7.64 10.77
N GLY A 18 0.57 -7.50 10.33
CA GLY A 18 0.99 -6.61 9.25
C GLY A 18 0.29 -6.95 7.93
N ASP A 19 0.26 -8.22 7.52
CA ASP A 19 -0.35 -8.65 6.26
C ASP A 19 -1.84 -8.28 6.19
N TYR A 20 -2.59 -8.57 7.26
CA TYR A 20 -4.00 -8.18 7.35
C TYR A 20 -4.18 -6.66 7.24
N PHE A 21 -3.25 -5.89 7.80
CA PHE A 21 -3.28 -4.43 7.74
C PHE A 21 -2.98 -3.90 6.34
N ILE A 22 -2.01 -4.49 5.62
CA ILE A 22 -1.72 -4.16 4.22
C ILE A 22 -2.92 -4.51 3.33
N TYR A 23 -3.58 -5.65 3.55
CA TYR A 23 -4.80 -6.02 2.82
C TYR A 23 -5.93 -5.03 3.06
N LEU A 24 -6.14 -4.60 4.31
CA LEU A 24 -7.11 -3.57 4.63
C LEU A 24 -6.78 -2.24 3.94
N LEU A 25 -5.51 -1.84 3.97
CA LEU A 25 -5.03 -0.63 3.31
C LEU A 25 -5.24 -0.69 1.79
N PHE A 26 -4.96 -1.86 1.18
CA PHE A 26 -5.20 -2.12 -0.24
C PHE A 26 -6.68 -1.94 -0.58
N ILE A 27 -7.59 -2.57 0.19
CA ILE A 27 -9.03 -2.48 -0.04
C ILE A 27 -9.52 -1.03 0.08
N ILE A 28 -9.09 -0.30 1.10
CA ILE A 28 -9.49 1.10 1.29
C ILE A 28 -8.99 1.96 0.12
N ASN A 29 -7.73 1.82 -0.31
CA ASN A 29 -7.21 2.55 -1.46
C ASN A 29 -7.90 2.16 -2.77
N PHE A 30 -8.27 0.89 -2.93
CA PHE A 30 -9.07 0.46 -4.08
C PHE A 30 -10.44 1.13 -4.09
N LEU A 31 -11.08 1.30 -2.92
CA LEU A 31 -12.31 2.08 -2.81
C LEU A 31 -12.09 3.55 -3.18
N VAL A 32 -10.96 4.16 -2.79
CA VAL A 32 -10.62 5.53 -3.23
C VAL A 32 -10.57 5.60 -4.75
N LEU A 33 -9.91 4.63 -5.41
CA LEU A 33 -9.80 4.59 -6.86
C LEU A 33 -11.18 4.51 -7.53
N VAL A 34 -12.06 3.64 -7.04
CA VAL A 34 -13.43 3.46 -7.57
C VAL A 34 -14.32 4.69 -7.32
N LEU A 35 -14.13 5.37 -6.19
CA LEU A 35 -14.88 6.57 -5.83
C LEU A 35 -14.33 7.84 -6.47
N THR A 36 -13.07 7.83 -6.93
CA THR A 36 -12.46 8.98 -7.57
C THR A 36 -13.00 9.13 -9.01
N PRO A 37 -13.53 10.31 -9.39
CA PRO A 37 -14.02 10.53 -10.74
C PRO A 37 -12.91 10.36 -11.79
N GLU A 38 -13.24 9.77 -12.95
CA GLU A 38 -12.30 9.44 -14.04
C GLU A 38 -11.41 10.60 -14.48
N LYS A 39 -11.89 11.85 -14.41
CA LYS A 39 -11.12 13.05 -14.81
C LYS A 39 -10.01 13.46 -13.83
N ASN A 40 -9.78 12.68 -12.76
CA ASN A 40 -8.74 12.94 -11.76
C ASN A 40 -7.54 12.01 -11.96
N ASP A 41 -6.98 11.95 -13.17
CA ASP A 41 -5.89 11.05 -13.54
C ASP A 41 -4.73 11.07 -12.55
N ARG A 42 -4.33 12.27 -12.09
CA ARG A 42 -3.24 12.42 -11.10
C ARG A 42 -3.53 11.70 -9.79
N ALA A 43 -4.73 11.87 -9.23
CA ALA A 43 -5.12 11.20 -8.00
C ALA A 43 -5.25 9.69 -8.22
N ASN A 44 -5.78 9.28 -9.37
CA ASN A 44 -5.88 7.86 -9.73
C ASN A 44 -4.50 7.20 -9.82
N TYR A 45 -3.52 7.84 -10.47
CA TYR A 45 -2.14 7.32 -10.53
C TYR A 45 -1.45 7.29 -9.17
N MET A 46 -1.70 8.28 -8.31
CA MET A 46 -1.20 8.28 -6.93
C MET A 46 -1.75 7.09 -6.14
N ILE A 47 -3.06 6.84 -6.22
CA ILE A 47 -3.69 5.70 -5.55
C ILE A 47 -3.22 4.36 -6.15
N LEU A 48 -3.04 4.28 -7.47
CA LEU A 48 -2.44 3.09 -8.09
C LEU A 48 -1.02 2.83 -7.58
N ALA A 49 -0.20 3.86 -7.42
CA ALA A 49 1.14 3.71 -6.83
C ALA A 49 1.09 3.16 -5.41
N VAL A 50 0.09 3.56 -4.59
CA VAL A 50 -0.13 3.01 -3.26
C VAL A 50 -0.55 1.53 -3.33
N LEU A 51 -1.43 1.17 -4.25
CA LEU A 51 -1.83 -0.23 -4.46
C LEU A 51 -0.64 -1.10 -4.87
N PHE A 52 0.23 -0.60 -5.77
CA PHE A 52 1.47 -1.27 -6.12
C PHE A 52 2.42 -1.39 -4.92
N ALA A 53 2.54 -0.34 -4.10
CA ALA A 53 3.34 -0.39 -2.88
C ALA A 53 2.83 -1.48 -1.93
N CYS A 54 1.52 -1.61 -1.71
CA CYS A 54 0.93 -2.68 -0.90
C CYS A 54 1.31 -4.08 -1.42
N VAL A 55 1.24 -4.29 -2.74
CA VAL A 55 1.60 -5.58 -3.35
C VAL A 55 3.09 -5.86 -3.19
N ILE A 56 3.95 -4.86 -3.43
CA ILE A 56 5.40 -4.98 -3.24
C ILE A 56 5.71 -5.36 -1.79
N ASP A 57 5.01 -4.75 -0.83
CA ASP A 57 5.25 -5.02 0.59
C ASP A 57 4.81 -6.43 1.00
N LEU A 58 3.67 -6.93 0.49
CA LEU A 58 3.25 -8.32 0.67
C LEU A 58 4.23 -9.33 0.02
N MET A 59 4.87 -8.94 -1.08
CA MET A 59 5.85 -9.79 -1.77
C MET A 59 7.22 -9.86 -1.05
N ARG A 60 7.45 -9.04 -0.02
CA ARG A 60 8.63 -9.16 0.85
C ARG A 60 8.38 -10.33 1.80
N GLY A 61 8.89 -11.50 1.44
CA GLY A 61 8.59 -12.76 2.14
C GLY A 61 8.83 -12.76 3.66
N ARG A 62 8.19 -13.74 4.32
CA ARG A 62 8.13 -13.96 5.79
C ARG A 62 9.45 -13.96 6.58
N ASN A 63 10.62 -14.01 5.93
CA ASN A 63 11.92 -14.05 6.60
C ASN A 63 12.73 -12.75 6.45
N GLY A 64 12.18 -11.70 5.83
CA GLY A 64 12.97 -10.54 5.41
C GLY A 64 13.92 -10.84 4.23
N GLU A 65 14.05 -12.11 3.85
CA GLU A 65 14.67 -12.55 2.60
C GLU A 65 13.67 -12.41 1.47
N VAL A 66 13.92 -11.40 0.63
CA VAL A 66 13.17 -11.12 -0.58
C VAL A 66 13.61 -12.08 -1.67
N ILE A 67 12.71 -12.39 -2.61
CA ILE A 67 13.06 -12.97 -3.91
C ILE A 67 14.33 -12.26 -4.42
N PRO A 68 15.46 -12.95 -4.60
CA PRO A 68 16.75 -12.30 -4.85
C PRO A 68 16.71 -11.66 -6.23
N VAL A 69 16.53 -10.34 -6.26
CA VAL A 69 16.73 -9.52 -7.45
C VAL A 69 18.03 -8.75 -7.21
N ASP A 70 19.09 -9.12 -7.93
CA ASP A 70 20.42 -8.50 -7.81
C ASP A 70 20.30 -6.96 -7.91
N GLY A 71 20.79 -6.23 -6.89
CA GLY A 71 20.74 -4.76 -6.80
C GLY A 71 19.80 -4.18 -5.73
N PHE A 72 19.10 -5.03 -4.97
CA PHE A 72 18.23 -4.64 -3.84
C PHE A 72 18.80 -4.98 -2.45
N ASP A 73 20.12 -5.10 -2.32
CA ASP A 73 20.77 -5.52 -1.07
C ASP A 73 20.63 -4.49 0.09
N ASP A 74 20.34 -3.21 -0.22
CA ASP A 74 20.08 -2.14 0.76
C ASP A 74 18.56 -1.94 1.01
N LEU A 75 17.92 -2.96 1.59
CA LEU A 75 16.47 -3.07 1.81
C LEU A 75 15.86 -2.06 2.81
N GLY A 76 16.66 -1.34 3.59
CA GLY A 76 16.16 -0.34 4.53
C GLY A 76 15.46 0.83 3.81
N PHE A 77 16.07 1.32 2.74
CA PHE A 77 15.55 2.49 2.03
C PHE A 77 14.33 2.16 1.17
N GLY A 78 14.36 1.06 0.41
CA GLY A 78 13.23 0.64 -0.43
C GLY A 78 11.97 0.36 0.38
N THR A 79 12.11 -0.39 1.47
CA THR A 79 11.03 -0.64 2.45
C THR A 79 10.47 0.66 3.02
N MET A 80 11.36 1.55 3.45
CA MET A 80 10.97 2.84 4.00
C MET A 80 10.21 3.67 2.97
N MET A 81 10.64 3.67 1.70
CA MET A 81 9.93 4.34 0.63
C MET A 81 8.54 3.73 0.41
N THR A 82 8.41 2.41 0.39
CA THR A 82 7.12 1.73 0.26
C THR A 82 6.16 2.15 1.37
N HIS A 83 6.61 2.14 2.62
CA HIS A 83 5.81 2.57 3.77
C HIS A 83 5.45 4.06 3.72
N LEU A 84 6.38 4.92 3.30
CA LEU A 84 6.13 6.36 3.14
C LEU A 84 5.15 6.64 2.00
N ILE A 85 5.24 5.88 0.90
CA ILE A 85 4.26 5.95 -0.20
C ILE A 85 2.88 5.59 0.35
N MET A 86 2.76 4.47 1.07
CA MET A 86 1.51 4.03 1.69
C MET A 86 0.91 5.06 2.66
N GLY A 87 1.75 5.75 3.44
CA GLY A 87 1.30 6.74 4.42
C GLY A 87 0.98 8.12 3.84
N ILE A 88 1.85 8.66 2.99
CA ILE A 88 1.80 10.07 2.55
C ILE A 88 0.96 10.25 1.29
N VAL A 89 1.11 9.36 0.30
CA VAL A 89 0.51 9.54 -1.02
C VAL A 89 -1.02 9.58 -0.99
N PRO A 90 -1.74 8.84 -0.13
CA PRO A 90 -3.19 8.98 -0.04
C PRO A 90 -3.65 10.39 0.37
N PHE A 91 -2.89 11.10 1.22
CA PHE A 91 -3.19 12.49 1.56
C PHE A 91 -2.97 13.44 0.38
N LEU A 92 -1.90 13.22 -0.40
CA LEU A 92 -1.64 13.98 -1.61
C LEU A 92 -2.73 13.73 -2.66
N ALA A 93 -3.17 12.47 -2.81
CA ALA A 93 -4.29 12.11 -3.66
C ALA A 93 -5.57 12.81 -3.21
N ALA A 94 -5.87 12.83 -1.91
CA ALA A 94 -7.02 13.53 -1.35
C ALA A 94 -7.04 15.03 -1.73
N GLY A 95 -5.89 15.71 -1.65
CA GLY A 95 -5.76 17.11 -2.07
C GLY A 95 -5.85 17.33 -3.58
N GLY A 96 -5.53 16.31 -4.38
CA GLY A 96 -5.61 16.34 -5.84
C GLY A 96 -6.98 16.03 -6.43
N ILE A 97 -7.91 15.46 -5.65
CA ILE A 97 -9.25 15.10 -6.12
C ILE A 97 -10.10 16.36 -6.33
N ARG A 98 -10.45 16.62 -7.59
CA ARG A 98 -11.53 17.57 -7.92
C ARG A 98 -12.86 16.93 -7.58
N VAL A 99 -13.82 17.74 -7.13
CA VAL A 99 -15.09 17.28 -6.54
C VAL A 99 -16.31 17.49 -7.45
N PRO A 100 -16.39 16.88 -8.66
CA PRO A 100 -17.65 16.82 -9.38
C PRO A 100 -18.55 15.73 -8.75
N GLY A 101 -19.68 16.16 -8.18
CA GLY A 101 -20.74 15.27 -7.72
C GLY A 101 -20.45 14.48 -6.44
N ARG A 102 -21.29 13.48 -6.16
CA ARG A 102 -21.29 12.69 -4.91
C ARG A 102 -20.06 11.80 -4.76
N LYS A 103 -19.53 11.27 -5.87
CA LYS A 103 -18.37 10.38 -5.91
C LYS A 103 -17.11 11.05 -5.34
N GLY A 104 -16.74 12.23 -5.86
CA GLY A 104 -15.59 12.99 -5.35
C GLY A 104 -15.71 13.41 -3.88
N ARG A 105 -16.92 13.71 -3.40
CA ARG A 105 -17.15 14.06 -1.98
C ARG A 105 -16.90 12.90 -1.02
N LEU A 106 -17.10 11.66 -1.47
CA LEU A 106 -16.83 10.46 -0.68
C LEU A 106 -15.38 9.99 -0.84
N ALA A 107 -14.76 10.21 -2.01
CA ALA A 107 -13.38 9.80 -2.25
C ALA A 107 -12.37 10.52 -1.32
N ILE A 108 -12.56 11.81 -1.05
CA ILE A 108 -11.67 12.60 -0.20
C ILE A 108 -11.56 12.04 1.23
N PRO A 109 -12.64 11.87 2.01
CA PRO A 109 -12.53 11.36 3.38
C PRO A 109 -12.00 9.92 3.41
N VAL A 110 -12.32 9.10 2.41
CA VAL A 110 -11.79 7.72 2.31
C VAL A 110 -10.28 7.74 2.02
N ALA A 111 -9.79 8.67 1.19
CA ALA A 111 -8.37 8.85 0.92
C ALA A 111 -7.60 9.37 2.15
N ILE A 112 -8.21 10.25 2.94
CA ILE A 112 -7.64 10.70 4.22
C ILE A 112 -7.56 9.52 5.20
N LEU A 113 -8.62 8.73 5.32
CA LEU A 113 -8.62 7.53 6.16
C LEU A 113 -7.55 6.54 5.70
N ALA A 114 -7.40 6.34 4.39
CA ALA A 114 -6.34 5.52 3.83
C ALA A 114 -4.94 6.03 4.23
N GLY A 115 -4.71 7.35 4.17
CA GLY A 115 -3.44 7.96 4.58
C GLY A 115 -3.15 7.79 6.07
N ILE A 116 -4.17 7.94 6.93
CA ILE A 116 -4.03 7.71 8.38
C ILE A 116 -3.65 6.25 8.63
N MET A 117 -4.37 5.32 8.01
CA MET A 117 -4.09 3.88 8.15
C MET A 117 -2.69 3.54 7.64
N GLY A 118 -2.30 4.02 6.46
CA GLY A 118 -0.96 3.78 5.91
C GLY A 118 0.15 4.39 6.76
N SER A 119 -0.10 5.54 7.40
CA SER A 119 0.86 6.16 8.32
C SER A 119 1.00 5.37 9.62
N ILE A 120 -0.12 4.86 10.17
CA ILE A 120 -0.10 3.96 11.32
C ILE A 120 0.72 2.71 10.98
N TYR A 121 0.45 2.09 9.83
CA TYR A 121 1.20 0.93 9.36
C TYR A 121 2.71 1.22 9.27
N ALA A 122 3.08 2.30 8.61
CA ALA A 122 4.48 2.72 8.49
C ALA A 122 5.14 2.88 9.86
N ILE A 123 4.50 3.59 10.79
CA ILE A 123 5.03 3.80 12.15
C ILE A 123 5.18 2.47 12.88
N PHE A 124 4.18 1.58 12.84
CA PHE A 124 4.26 0.27 13.49
C PHE A 124 5.36 -0.61 12.89
N ALA A 125 5.55 -0.57 11.57
CA ALA A 125 6.62 -1.29 10.91
C ALA A 125 8.01 -0.79 11.34
N PHE A 126 8.15 0.49 11.71
CA PHE A 126 9.40 1.04 12.24
C PHE A 126 9.60 0.80 13.74
N VAL A 127 8.55 0.96 14.55
CA VAL A 127 8.64 0.98 16.01
C VAL A 127 8.47 -0.42 16.62
N ALA A 128 7.70 -1.29 15.96
CA ALA A 128 7.39 -2.64 16.43
C ALA A 128 7.42 -3.65 15.27
N PRO A 129 8.57 -3.82 14.58
CA PRO A 129 8.68 -4.69 13.41
C PRO A 129 8.28 -6.14 13.71
N ASN A 130 8.60 -6.65 14.90
CA ASN A 130 8.25 -8.01 15.36
C ASN A 130 6.73 -8.25 15.62
N VAL A 131 5.88 -7.23 15.44
CA VAL A 131 4.42 -7.38 15.41
C VAL A 131 3.88 -7.37 13.97
N VAL A 132 4.63 -6.74 13.06
CA VAL A 132 4.28 -6.54 11.65
C VAL A 132 4.80 -7.68 10.79
N TYR A 133 5.99 -8.19 11.10
CA TYR A 133 6.70 -9.28 10.40
C TYR A 133 6.82 -10.52 11.29
#